data_AF-A0A7V1RDM6-F1
#
_entry.id   AF-A0A7V1RDM6-F1
#
_cell.length_a   1.000
_cell.length_b   1.000
_cell.length_c   1.000
_cell.angle_alpha   90.00
_cell.angle_beta   90.00
_cell.angle_gamma   90.00
#
_symmetry.space_group_name_H-M   'P 1'
#
loop_
_entity.id
_entity.type
_entity.pdbx_description
1 polymer ?
#
loop_
_entity_poly.entity_id
_entity_poly.type
_entity_poly.pdbx_seq_one_letter_code
_entity_poly.pdbx_strand_id
1 'polypeptide(L)'
;MPPALRLAESEISVLERWIAQGAPWPSYGTKPGSVSASAHWSFQPVRRPAIPRVGGPLLRVRGPVRASSTPSARAWAGLRIHGASPAIRRPTPHGARDSRVPIEHTLSVGIGVACRAEPRGRKGTAPRAPHIRLSGSVVRPSSIVNPIDAFILAKLRKNGLEPAPRADRRTLIRRATFDLTGLPPTPQEVEAFLNDRSPNAWEKVVDRLLASPHYGERWARHWLDVARYADSNGLDENLAFANAFRYRDWVVEALNRDMPYDRFLTEQIAGDLLPSEDEAVRNSRITATGFLALGAKVLAEQDKAKLVMDIVDEQIEVVSKAAMGLTVACARCHDHK
;
A
#
# COMPACT_ATOMS: atom_id res chain seq x y z
N MET A 1 5.53 -12.87 29.72
CA MET A 1 5.89 -13.44 31.04
C MET A 1 4.60 -13.72 31.80
N PRO A 2 4.48 -14.86 32.50
CA PRO A 2 3.44 -14.99 33.52
C PRO A 2 3.71 -14.01 34.67
N PRO A 3 2.66 -13.54 35.38
CA PRO A 3 2.82 -12.59 36.47
C PRO A 3 3.73 -13.14 37.57
N ALA A 4 4.56 -12.26 38.16
CA ALA A 4 5.59 -12.61 39.14
C ALA A 4 5.04 -13.00 40.52
N LEU A 5 3.74 -12.83 40.76
CA LEU A 5 3.07 -13.12 42.03
C LEU A 5 1.99 -14.18 41.83
N ARG A 6 1.84 -15.03 42.83
CA ARG A 6 0.74 -15.99 42.91
C ARG A 6 -0.59 -15.21 42.92
N LEU A 7 -1.57 -15.72 42.18
CA LEU A 7 -2.94 -15.19 42.21
C LEU A 7 -3.47 -15.19 43.65
N ALA A 8 -4.33 -14.23 43.97
CA ALA A 8 -4.97 -14.18 45.28
C ALA A 8 -5.84 -15.43 45.50
N GLU A 9 -6.02 -15.85 46.75
CA GLU A 9 -6.84 -17.04 47.08
C GLU A 9 -8.27 -16.93 46.55
N SER A 10 -8.81 -15.71 46.48
CA SER A 10 -10.13 -15.44 45.89
C SER A 10 -10.18 -15.71 44.39
N GLU A 11 -9.12 -15.40 43.64
CA GLU A 11 -9.00 -15.65 42.20
C GLU A 11 -8.79 -17.13 41.93
N ILE A 12 -7.94 -17.79 42.73
CA ILE A 12 -7.74 -19.24 42.68
C ILE A 12 -9.06 -19.97 42.93
N SER A 13 -9.81 -19.56 43.96
CA SER A 13 -11.12 -20.15 44.29
C SER A 13 -12.18 -19.95 43.19
N VAL A 14 -12.05 -18.92 42.35
CA VAL A 14 -12.92 -18.74 41.18
C VAL A 14 -12.56 -19.75 40.10
N LEU A 15 -11.26 -19.94 39.83
CA LEU A 15 -10.78 -20.89 38.83
C LEU A 15 -11.04 -22.34 39.23
N GLU A 16 -10.85 -22.70 40.51
CA GLU A 16 -11.14 -24.04 41.03
C GLU A 16 -12.62 -24.38 40.92
N ARG A 17 -13.51 -23.45 41.28
CA ARG A 17 -14.96 -23.63 41.10
C ARG A 17 -15.33 -23.78 39.63
N TRP A 18 -14.70 -23.02 38.74
CA TRP A 18 -14.92 -23.14 37.30
C TRP A 18 -14.48 -24.51 36.77
N ILE A 19 -13.30 -25.00 37.16
CA ILE A 19 -12.80 -26.33 36.79
C ILE A 19 -13.71 -27.43 37.34
N ALA A 20 -14.14 -27.34 38.61
CA ALA A 20 -15.04 -28.30 39.23
C ALA A 20 -16.41 -28.38 38.56
N GLN A 21 -16.85 -27.31 37.90
CA GLN A 21 -18.06 -27.29 37.06
C GLN A 21 -17.84 -27.93 35.67
N GLY A 22 -16.66 -28.48 35.40
CA GLY A 22 -16.27 -29.03 34.10
C GLY A 22 -15.60 -27.99 33.19
N ALA A 23 -15.04 -26.92 33.76
CA ALA A 23 -14.51 -25.76 33.03
C ALA A 23 -15.49 -25.27 31.94
N PRO A 24 -16.77 -25.02 32.28
CA PRO A 24 -17.76 -24.64 31.30
C PRO A 24 -17.37 -23.28 30.74
N TRP A 25 -16.87 -23.28 29.52
CA TRP A 25 -16.54 -22.04 28.84
C TRP A 25 -17.84 -21.24 28.72
N PRO A 26 -17.95 -20.03 29.31
CA PRO A 26 -19.13 -19.22 29.10
C PRO A 26 -19.26 -19.06 27.59
N SER A 27 -20.43 -19.36 27.04
CA SER A 27 -20.71 -19.06 25.64
C SER A 27 -20.52 -17.56 25.50
N TYR A 28 -19.36 -17.13 25.00
CA TYR A 28 -19.14 -15.74 24.65
C TYR A 28 -20.34 -15.34 23.81
N GLY A 29 -21.12 -14.41 24.38
CA GLY A 29 -22.52 -14.22 24.02
C GLY A 29 -22.64 -13.96 22.53
N THR A 30 -23.42 -14.79 21.83
CA THR A 30 -23.53 -14.80 20.37
C THR A 30 -22.15 -14.86 19.67
N LYS A 31 -21.93 -15.82 18.75
CA LYS A 31 -21.01 -15.54 17.64
C LYS A 31 -21.30 -14.10 17.20
N PRO A 32 -20.33 -13.15 17.12
CA PRO A 32 -20.62 -11.79 16.69
C PRO A 32 -21.54 -11.93 15.49
N GLY A 33 -22.81 -11.50 15.69
CA GLY A 33 -23.99 -12.13 15.06
C GLY A 33 -23.64 -12.50 13.64
N SER A 34 -23.79 -13.78 13.24
CA SER A 34 -23.25 -14.28 11.98
C SER A 34 -23.74 -13.41 10.83
N VAL A 35 -23.00 -12.34 10.56
CA VAL A 35 -23.09 -11.60 9.34
C VAL A 35 -22.58 -12.65 8.39
N SER A 36 -23.45 -13.14 7.49
CA SER A 36 -22.96 -14.04 6.45
C SER A 36 -21.72 -13.37 5.84
N ALA A 37 -20.69 -14.14 5.47
CA ALA A 37 -19.49 -13.54 4.89
C ALA A 37 -19.87 -12.54 3.78
N SER A 38 -20.92 -12.87 3.00
CA SER A 38 -21.52 -11.97 2.01
C SER A 38 -22.06 -10.65 2.57
N ALA A 39 -22.61 -10.59 3.79
CA ALA A 39 -23.18 -9.38 4.40
C ALA A 39 -22.13 -8.47 5.10
N HIS A 40 -20.88 -8.92 5.28
CA HIS A 40 -19.84 -8.09 5.87
C HIS A 40 -19.34 -7.05 4.85
N TRP A 41 -19.07 -5.81 5.31
CA TRP A 41 -18.87 -4.64 4.43
C TRP A 41 -17.75 -4.83 3.40
N SER A 42 -16.72 -5.62 3.73
CA SER A 42 -15.57 -5.91 2.86
C SER A 42 -15.92 -6.83 1.68
N PHE A 43 -17.00 -7.61 1.77
CA PHE A 43 -17.47 -8.52 0.73
C PHE A 43 -18.69 -7.98 -0.04
N GLN A 44 -19.19 -6.81 0.36
CA GLN A 44 -20.27 -6.12 -0.36
C GLN A 44 -19.68 -5.32 -1.53
N PRO A 45 -20.36 -5.28 -2.69
CA PRO A 45 -19.94 -4.42 -3.79
C PRO A 45 -19.80 -2.97 -3.32
N VAL A 46 -18.69 -2.32 -3.69
CA VAL A 46 -18.46 -0.91 -3.35
C VAL A 46 -19.54 -0.05 -4.01
N ARG A 47 -20.38 0.59 -3.19
CA ARG A 47 -21.42 1.52 -3.65
C ARG A 47 -21.04 2.94 -3.23
N ARG A 48 -21.19 3.91 -4.14
CA ARG A 48 -21.03 5.32 -3.80
C ARG A 48 -22.25 5.79 -3.01
N PRO A 49 -22.10 6.17 -1.72
CA PRO A 49 -23.24 6.63 -0.94
C PRO A 49 -23.73 7.99 -1.42
N ALA A 50 -25.03 8.25 -1.25
CA ALA A 50 -25.58 9.58 -1.48
C ALA A 50 -24.98 10.58 -0.49
N ILE A 51 -24.58 11.77 -0.99
CA ILE A 51 -24.02 12.83 -0.17
C ILE A 51 -25.12 13.36 0.78
N PRO A 52 -24.91 13.36 2.11
CA PRO A 52 -25.90 13.87 3.05
C PRO A 52 -26.21 15.34 2.80
N ARG A 53 -27.50 15.71 2.91
CA ARG A 53 -27.92 17.12 2.90
C ARG A 53 -27.76 17.68 4.30
N VAL A 54 -26.78 18.56 4.49
CA VAL A 54 -26.54 19.30 5.74
C VAL A 54 -26.79 20.79 5.49
N GLY A 55 -27.75 21.39 6.19
CA GLY A 55 -28.05 22.83 6.10
C GLY A 55 -27.13 23.70 6.99
N GLY A 56 -27.05 25.01 6.71
CA GLY A 56 -26.31 25.99 7.54
C GLY A 56 -24.91 26.38 7.01
N PRO A 57 -24.29 27.44 7.56
CA PRO A 57 -23.02 27.97 7.10
C PRO A 57 -21.88 26.95 7.27
N LEU A 58 -21.09 26.78 6.22
CA LEU A 58 -20.01 25.81 6.17
C LEU A 58 -18.83 26.17 7.05
N LEU A 59 -18.37 25.20 7.85
CA LEU A 59 -16.95 25.06 8.11
C LEU A 59 -16.27 24.47 6.88
N ARG A 60 -15.31 25.20 6.29
CA ARG A 60 -14.40 24.67 5.28
C ARG A 60 -13.48 23.64 5.93
N VAL A 61 -13.94 22.40 6.02
CA VAL A 61 -13.05 21.26 6.28
C VAL A 61 -12.28 21.02 4.98
N ARG A 62 -11.24 21.84 4.70
CA ARG A 62 -10.44 21.65 3.49
C ARG A 62 -9.66 20.33 3.63
N GLY A 63 -10.20 19.24 3.08
CA GLY A 63 -9.40 18.09 2.66
C GLY A 63 -8.45 18.49 1.52
N PRO A 64 -7.40 17.71 1.24
CA PRO A 64 -6.50 17.99 0.13
C PRO A 64 -7.29 18.00 -1.19
N VAL A 65 -7.11 19.13 -1.89
CA VAL A 65 -7.21 19.44 -3.32
C VAL A 65 -8.14 18.57 -4.17
N ARG A 66 -9.03 19.23 -4.91
CA ARG A 66 -9.70 18.62 -6.07
C ARG A 66 -8.62 18.02 -6.96
N ALA A 67 -8.58 16.71 -7.16
CA ALA A 67 -7.92 16.13 -8.32
C ALA A 67 -8.46 16.89 -9.54
N SER A 68 -7.64 17.75 -10.14
CA SER A 68 -8.01 18.36 -11.40
C SER A 68 -8.26 17.20 -12.35
N SER A 69 -9.46 17.12 -12.93
CA SER A 69 -9.82 16.12 -13.93
C SER A 69 -9.04 16.28 -15.25
N THR A 70 -7.95 17.02 -15.23
CA THR A 70 -6.98 17.10 -16.31
C THR A 70 -5.88 16.10 -15.95
N PRO A 71 -5.72 15.00 -16.70
CA PRO A 71 -4.43 14.32 -16.71
C PRO A 71 -3.41 15.40 -17.05
N SER A 72 -2.43 15.62 -16.18
CA SER A 72 -1.23 16.35 -16.57
C SER A 72 -0.56 15.48 -17.65
N ALA A 73 -1.00 15.67 -18.89
CA ALA A 73 -0.31 15.26 -20.09
C ALA A 73 0.94 16.14 -20.18
N ARG A 74 1.96 15.84 -19.38
CA ARG A 74 3.31 16.24 -19.72
C ARG A 74 3.75 15.33 -20.84
N ALA A 75 3.53 15.81 -22.05
CA ALA A 75 4.17 15.32 -23.26
C ALA A 75 5.68 15.27 -23.01
N TRP A 76 6.26 14.08 -23.16
CA TRP A 76 7.69 13.87 -23.16
C TRP A 76 8.22 14.28 -24.53
N ALA A 77 8.79 15.49 -24.61
CA ALA A 77 9.71 15.86 -25.67
C ALA A 77 11.09 16.06 -25.05
N GLY A 78 11.97 15.08 -25.28
CA GLY A 78 13.42 15.20 -25.27
C GLY A 78 14.08 15.82 -24.03
N LEU A 79 14.61 14.99 -23.14
CA LEU A 79 15.78 15.37 -22.36
C LEU A 79 16.80 14.23 -22.38
N ARG A 80 17.87 14.47 -23.14
CA ARG A 80 19.10 13.65 -23.13
C ARG A 80 19.76 13.81 -21.78
N ILE A 81 20.02 12.69 -21.11
CA ILE A 81 20.80 12.64 -19.88
C ILE A 81 22.28 12.78 -20.27
N HIS A 82 22.88 13.94 -20.03
CA HIS A 82 24.33 14.05 -19.89
C HIS A 82 24.66 13.76 -18.42
N GLY A 83 25.14 12.54 -18.15
CA GLY A 83 25.62 12.14 -16.85
C GLY A 83 27.02 12.71 -16.58
N ALA A 84 27.14 13.49 -15.51
CA ALA A 84 28.40 13.72 -14.83
C ALA A 84 28.24 13.23 -13.38
N SER A 85 28.82 12.07 -13.08
CA SER A 85 28.92 11.52 -11.74
C SER A 85 30.36 11.74 -11.25
N PRO A 86 30.61 12.22 -10.01
CA PRO A 86 31.96 12.30 -9.49
C PRO A 86 32.50 10.93 -9.11
N ALA A 87 33.80 10.77 -9.33
CA ALA A 87 34.56 9.54 -9.28
C ALA A 87 34.60 8.88 -7.89
N ILE A 88 34.27 7.59 -7.84
CA ILE A 88 34.67 6.67 -6.77
C ILE A 88 35.68 5.70 -7.39
N ARG A 89 36.91 5.70 -6.86
CA ARG A 89 38.02 4.85 -7.31
C ARG A 89 37.68 3.37 -7.09
N ARG A 90 37.79 2.56 -8.14
CA ARG A 90 37.75 1.09 -8.09
C ARG A 90 39.18 0.54 -7.93
N PRO A 91 39.41 -0.53 -7.15
CA PRO A 91 40.63 -1.32 -7.27
C PRO A 91 40.55 -2.26 -8.48
N THR A 92 41.69 -2.43 -9.16
CA THR A 92 41.91 -3.32 -10.30
C THR A 92 41.88 -4.81 -9.91
N PRO A 93 41.25 -5.70 -10.69
CA PRO A 93 41.42 -7.15 -10.52
C PRO A 93 42.59 -7.69 -11.35
N HIS A 94 43.48 -8.44 -10.70
CA HIS A 94 44.42 -9.34 -11.35
C HIS A 94 43.84 -10.76 -11.43
N GLY A 95 44.05 -11.42 -12.56
CA GLY A 95 44.09 -12.88 -12.63
C GLY A 95 42.84 -13.57 -13.17
N ALA A 96 42.78 -13.70 -14.49
CA ALA A 96 41.90 -14.63 -15.18
C ALA A 96 42.21 -16.09 -14.82
N ARG A 97 41.18 -16.91 -14.61
CA ARG A 97 41.18 -18.32 -15.01
C ARG A 97 39.84 -18.69 -15.63
N ASP A 98 39.96 -19.07 -16.89
CA ASP A 98 38.98 -19.69 -17.77
C ASP A 98 38.54 -21.05 -17.20
N SER A 99 37.23 -21.28 -17.12
CA SER A 99 36.65 -22.61 -17.04
C SER A 99 35.25 -22.59 -17.63
N ARG A 100 35.19 -22.74 -18.95
CA ARG A 100 34.00 -23.12 -19.68
C ARG A 100 33.57 -24.52 -19.23
N VAL A 101 32.32 -24.68 -18.83
CA VAL A 101 31.64 -25.97 -18.77
C VAL A 101 30.39 -25.87 -19.64
N PRO A 102 30.21 -26.72 -20.66
CA PRO A 102 29.01 -26.74 -21.48
C PRO A 102 27.91 -27.55 -20.80
N ILE A 103 26.66 -27.09 -20.86
CA ILE A 103 25.49 -27.90 -20.50
C ILE A 103 24.50 -27.81 -21.67
N GLU A 104 24.54 -28.81 -22.54
CA GLU A 104 23.41 -29.27 -23.35
C GLU A 104 22.78 -30.51 -22.67
N HIS A 105 21.57 -30.90 -23.12
CA HIS A 105 20.59 -31.85 -22.57
C HIS A 105 19.56 -31.17 -21.64
N THR A 106 18.46 -30.60 -22.15
CA THR A 106 17.26 -31.27 -22.69
C THR A 106 16.62 -32.28 -21.72
N LEU A 107 15.60 -31.83 -20.98
CA LEU A 107 14.48 -32.66 -20.53
C LEU A 107 13.24 -31.77 -20.41
N SER A 108 12.53 -31.69 -21.52
CA SER A 108 11.15 -31.25 -21.62
C SER A 108 10.24 -32.29 -20.97
N VAL A 109 9.62 -31.96 -19.83
CA VAL A 109 8.43 -32.66 -19.33
C VAL A 109 7.26 -31.72 -19.50
N GLY A 110 6.55 -31.90 -20.62
CA GLY A 110 5.25 -31.28 -20.84
C GLY A 110 4.19 -32.02 -20.05
N ILE A 111 3.49 -31.31 -19.16
CA ILE A 111 2.15 -31.71 -18.73
C ILE A 111 1.18 -31.00 -19.66
N GLY A 112 0.74 -31.73 -20.68
CA GLY A 112 -0.36 -31.30 -21.55
C GLY A 112 -1.68 -31.45 -20.82
N VAL A 113 -2.34 -30.31 -20.52
CA VAL A 113 -3.79 -30.29 -20.34
C VAL A 113 -4.39 -29.94 -21.70
N ALA A 114 -4.87 -30.96 -22.39
CA ALA A 114 -5.57 -30.82 -23.65
C ALA A 114 -6.99 -30.27 -23.40
N CYS A 115 -7.17 -28.94 -23.51
CA CYS A 115 -8.49 -28.36 -23.74
C CYS A 115 -8.78 -28.37 -25.25
N ARG A 116 -9.54 -29.37 -25.69
CA ARG A 116 -10.10 -29.45 -27.05
C ARG A 116 -11.13 -28.34 -27.22
N ALA A 117 -10.82 -27.30 -27.99
CA ALA A 117 -11.77 -26.29 -28.43
C ALA A 117 -12.11 -26.52 -29.91
N GLU A 118 -13.34 -26.95 -30.19
CA GLU A 118 -13.92 -26.89 -31.54
C GLU A 118 -14.31 -25.44 -31.88
N PRO A 119 -14.14 -24.99 -33.15
CA PRO A 119 -14.44 -23.64 -33.54
C PRO A 119 -15.93 -23.51 -33.86
N ARG A 120 -16.72 -22.89 -32.96
CA ARG A 120 -18.02 -22.32 -33.33
C ARG A 120 -17.91 -20.81 -33.38
N GLY A 121 -17.95 -20.29 -34.60
CA GLY A 121 -17.98 -18.86 -34.87
C GLY A 121 -19.16 -18.18 -34.22
N ARG A 122 -18.87 -17.20 -33.36
CA ARG A 122 -19.73 -16.05 -33.11
C ARG A 122 -18.86 -14.81 -33.05
N LYS A 123 -19.06 -13.91 -34.02
CA LYS A 123 -18.58 -12.53 -33.96
C LYS A 123 -19.20 -11.87 -32.72
N GLY A 124 -18.45 -11.79 -31.63
CA GLY A 124 -18.83 -11.12 -30.40
C GLY A 124 -17.76 -10.09 -30.06
N THR A 125 -18.10 -8.82 -30.15
CA THR A 125 -17.27 -7.69 -29.74
C THR A 125 -16.82 -7.86 -28.27
N ALA A 126 -15.52 -7.73 -28.01
CA ALA A 126 -14.97 -7.70 -26.66
C ALA A 126 -15.70 -6.61 -25.82
N PRO A 127 -16.08 -6.89 -24.56
CA PRO A 127 -16.71 -5.88 -23.73
C PRO A 127 -15.70 -4.78 -23.42
N ARG A 128 -15.90 -3.61 -24.02
CA ARG A 128 -15.24 -2.36 -23.60
C ARG A 128 -15.57 -2.13 -22.12
N ALA A 129 -14.54 -1.86 -21.32
CA ALA A 129 -14.71 -1.33 -19.97
C ALA A 129 -15.73 -0.17 -20.00
N PRO A 130 -16.70 -0.12 -19.08
CA PRO A 130 -17.75 0.89 -19.14
C PRO A 130 -17.13 2.27 -18.94
N HIS A 131 -17.07 3.05 -20.03
CA HIS A 131 -16.92 4.50 -19.92
C HIS A 131 -18.16 5.04 -19.20
N ILE A 132 -18.02 5.30 -17.90
CA ILE A 132 -19.05 5.95 -17.11
C ILE A 132 -19.21 7.38 -17.67
N ARG A 133 -20.23 7.58 -18.51
CA ARG A 133 -20.69 8.91 -18.89
C ARG A 133 -21.25 9.59 -17.65
N LEU A 134 -20.64 10.71 -17.24
CA LEU A 134 -21.23 11.65 -16.30
C LEU A 134 -22.40 12.36 -16.99
N SER A 135 -23.54 11.67 -17.13
CA SER A 135 -24.82 12.30 -17.47
C SER A 135 -25.58 12.51 -16.18
N GLY A 136 -25.59 13.76 -15.71
CA GLY A 136 -26.32 14.15 -14.52
C GLY A 136 -26.08 15.64 -14.27
N SER A 137 -27.12 16.45 -14.48
CA SER A 137 -27.11 17.88 -14.21
C SER A 137 -26.59 18.14 -12.80
N VAL A 138 -25.44 18.82 -12.69
CA VAL A 138 -24.89 19.26 -11.41
C VAL A 138 -25.78 20.38 -10.88
N VAL A 139 -26.82 20.02 -10.15
CA VAL A 139 -27.51 20.96 -9.26
C VAL A 139 -26.49 21.31 -8.19
N ARG A 140 -25.89 22.51 -8.29
CA ARG A 140 -24.95 23.02 -7.29
C ARG A 140 -25.75 23.37 -6.03
N PRO A 141 -25.62 22.66 -4.90
CA PRO A 141 -26.06 23.20 -3.63
C PRO A 141 -25.04 24.25 -3.25
N SER A 142 -25.47 25.51 -3.16
CA SER A 142 -24.70 26.55 -2.51
C SER A 142 -24.25 26.03 -1.14
N SER A 143 -22.93 26.00 -0.92
CA SER A 143 -22.25 25.69 0.35
C SER A 143 -21.97 24.21 0.71
N ILE A 144 -21.36 23.40 -0.17
CA ILE A 144 -20.45 22.28 0.23
C ILE A 144 -19.23 22.29 -0.71
N VAL A 145 -18.00 22.44 -0.18
CA VAL A 145 -16.77 22.54 -1.01
C VAL A 145 -16.20 21.17 -1.37
N ASN A 146 -16.13 20.25 -0.40
CA ASN A 146 -15.75 18.85 -0.60
C ASN A 146 -16.90 17.93 -0.11
N PRO A 147 -17.37 16.96 -0.93
CA PRO A 147 -18.39 15.99 -0.53
C PRO A 147 -18.12 15.25 0.78
N ILE A 148 -16.84 15.00 1.10
CA ILE A 148 -16.43 14.30 2.33
C ILE A 148 -16.87 15.09 3.58
N ASP A 149 -16.80 16.42 3.52
CA ASP A 149 -17.16 17.31 4.63
C ASP A 149 -18.62 17.12 5.03
N ALA A 150 -19.49 16.83 4.06
CA ALA A 150 -20.91 16.60 4.32
C ALA A 150 -21.14 15.36 5.18
N PHE A 151 -20.37 14.28 4.94
CA PHE A 151 -20.44 13.06 5.73
C PHE A 151 -19.92 13.28 7.16
N ILE A 152 -18.82 14.02 7.31
CA ILE A 152 -18.24 14.35 8.62
C ILE A 152 -19.22 15.23 9.41
N LEU A 153 -19.72 16.31 8.82
CA LEU A 153 -20.67 17.23 9.45
C LEU A 153 -21.98 16.54 9.85
N ALA A 154 -22.51 15.67 8.98
CA ALA A 154 -23.71 14.90 9.30
C ALA A 154 -23.50 14.02 10.54
N LYS A 155 -22.33 13.36 10.64
CA LYS A 155 -21.99 12.52 11.78
C LYS A 155 -21.75 13.34 13.05
N LEU A 156 -21.04 14.46 12.98
CA LEU A 156 -20.81 15.34 14.13
C LEU A 156 -22.13 15.85 14.71
N ARG A 157 -23.02 16.40 13.86
CA ARG A 157 -24.33 16.92 14.28
C ARG A 157 -25.23 15.85 14.88
N LYS A 158 -25.25 14.65 14.30
CA LYS A 158 -26.01 13.51 14.86
C LYS A 158 -25.58 13.19 16.29
N ASN A 159 -24.32 13.45 16.63
CA ASN A 159 -23.78 13.23 17.97
C ASN A 159 -23.73 14.52 18.83
N GLY A 160 -24.37 15.62 18.39
CA GLY A 160 -24.34 16.89 19.12
C GLY A 160 -22.96 17.53 19.21
N LEU A 161 -22.04 17.19 18.29
CA LEU A 161 -20.67 17.72 18.26
C LEU A 161 -20.53 18.83 17.22
N GLU A 162 -19.68 19.80 17.53
CA GLU A 162 -19.26 20.85 16.62
C GLU A 162 -17.84 20.60 16.11
N PRO A 163 -17.51 21.00 14.86
CA PRO A 163 -16.14 20.90 14.38
C PRO A 163 -15.19 21.78 15.18
N ALA A 164 -13.97 21.29 15.40
CA ALA A 164 -12.92 22.08 16.03
C ALA A 164 -12.62 23.36 15.22
N PRO A 165 -12.22 24.46 15.89
CA PRO A 165 -11.80 25.67 15.20
C PRO A 165 -10.59 25.39 14.31
N ARG A 166 -10.49 26.13 13.20
CA ARG A 166 -9.37 25.99 12.28
C ARG A 166 -8.08 26.41 12.98
N ALA A 167 -7.02 25.61 12.80
CA ALA A 167 -5.69 25.99 13.25
C ALA A 167 -5.23 27.31 12.60
N ASP A 168 -4.46 28.10 13.33
CA ASP A 168 -3.84 29.31 12.80
C ASP A 168 -2.85 28.98 11.67
N ARG A 169 -2.51 29.98 10.84
CA ARG A 169 -1.68 29.77 9.65
C ARG A 169 -0.30 29.20 9.99
N ARG A 170 0.31 29.60 11.10
CA ARG A 170 1.64 29.12 11.50
C ARG A 170 1.58 27.65 11.93
N THR A 171 0.56 27.27 12.68
CA THR A 171 0.29 25.86 13.02
C THR A 171 -0.01 25.03 11.79
N LEU A 172 -0.80 25.55 10.84
CA LEU A 172 -1.17 24.84 9.62
C LEU A 172 0.04 24.47 8.75
N ILE A 173 0.92 25.43 8.45
CA ILE A 173 2.11 25.13 7.63
C ILE A 173 3.05 24.16 8.35
N ARG A 174 3.24 24.34 9.67
CA ARG A 174 4.07 23.42 10.45
C ARG A 174 3.56 21.98 10.36
N ARG A 175 2.26 21.76 10.59
CA ARG A 175 1.65 20.42 10.54
C ARG A 175 1.75 19.82 9.15
N ALA A 176 1.34 20.56 8.12
CA ALA A 176 1.38 20.04 6.76
C ALA A 176 2.78 19.66 6.29
N THR A 177 3.82 20.44 6.62
CA THR A 177 5.20 20.07 6.24
C THR A 177 5.64 18.80 6.97
N PHE A 178 5.40 18.68 8.29
CA PHE A 178 5.73 17.44 9.00
C PHE A 178 4.94 16.23 8.50
N ASP A 179 3.66 16.40 8.20
CA ASP A 179 2.80 15.31 7.75
C ASP A 179 3.20 14.84 6.34
N LEU A 180 3.46 15.79 5.42
CA LEU A 180 3.72 15.47 4.02
C LEU A 180 5.18 15.12 3.74
N THR A 181 6.15 15.78 4.39
CA THR A 181 7.58 15.57 4.09
C THR A 181 8.38 15.07 5.29
N GLY A 182 7.81 15.04 6.50
CA GLY A 182 8.54 14.64 7.71
C GLY A 182 9.51 15.70 8.24
N LEU A 183 9.61 16.86 7.59
CA LEU A 183 10.56 17.92 7.90
C LEU A 183 9.83 19.17 8.43
N PRO A 184 10.49 20.02 9.23
CA PRO A 184 9.94 21.33 9.57
C PRO A 184 9.95 22.27 8.35
N PRO A 185 9.02 23.24 8.25
CA PRO A 185 9.12 24.29 7.24
C PRO A 185 10.29 25.23 7.54
N THR A 186 10.89 25.80 6.52
CA THR A 186 11.93 26.84 6.70
C THR A 186 11.31 28.16 7.18
N PRO A 187 12.08 29.04 7.86
CA PRO A 187 11.58 30.36 8.25
C PRO A 187 11.02 31.16 7.06
N GLN A 188 11.67 31.08 5.90
CA GLN A 188 11.26 31.76 4.67
C GLN A 188 9.95 31.21 4.12
N GLU A 189 9.74 29.90 4.17
CA GLU A 189 8.47 29.28 3.75
C GLU A 189 7.31 29.70 4.67
N VAL A 190 7.57 29.79 5.99
CA VAL A 190 6.58 30.27 6.95
C VAL A 190 6.22 31.72 6.66
N GLU A 191 7.21 32.60 6.48
CA GLU A 191 6.98 34.00 6.17
C GLU A 191 6.23 34.18 4.84
N ALA A 192 6.66 33.49 3.78
CA ALA A 192 6.00 33.52 2.48
C ALA A 192 4.54 33.09 2.59
N PHE A 193 4.24 32.02 3.34
CA PHE A 193 2.86 31.61 3.55
C PHE A 193 2.08 32.60 4.41
N LEU A 194 2.65 33.17 5.47
CA LEU A 194 1.93 34.14 6.31
C LEU A 194 1.58 35.42 5.55
N ASN A 195 2.45 35.84 4.63
CA ASN A 195 2.28 37.05 3.83
C ASN A 195 1.45 36.84 2.55
N ASP A 196 1.24 35.60 2.08
CA ASP A 196 0.42 35.32 0.90
C ASP A 196 -1.09 35.51 1.21
N ARG A 197 -1.65 36.60 0.67
CA ARG A 197 -3.08 36.96 0.76
C ARG A 197 -3.94 36.41 -0.38
N SER A 198 -3.36 35.67 -1.31
CA SER A 198 -4.11 35.07 -2.41
C SER A 198 -5.14 34.06 -1.89
N PRO A 199 -6.30 33.91 -2.57
CA PRO A 199 -7.36 33.00 -2.15
C PRO A 199 -6.95 31.52 -2.17
N ASN A 200 -5.84 31.20 -2.86
CA ASN A 200 -5.25 29.86 -3.01
C ASN A 200 -3.90 29.70 -2.28
N ALA A 201 -3.54 30.59 -1.34
CA ALA A 201 -2.26 30.53 -0.62
C ALA A 201 -2.01 29.17 0.05
N TRP A 202 -3.04 28.53 0.60
CA TRP A 202 -2.91 27.21 1.22
C TRP A 202 -2.67 26.10 0.21
N GLU A 203 -3.42 26.13 -0.90
CA GLU A 203 -3.28 25.18 -1.99
C GLU A 203 -1.86 25.21 -2.57
N LYS A 204 -1.28 26.40 -2.77
CA LYS A 204 0.13 26.52 -3.20
C LYS A 204 1.11 25.85 -2.25
N VAL A 205 0.89 25.95 -0.93
CA VAL A 205 1.74 25.26 0.06
C VAL A 205 1.61 23.76 -0.09
N VAL A 206 0.38 23.24 -0.16
CA VAL A 206 0.14 21.79 -0.31
C VAL A 206 0.73 21.26 -1.62
N ASP A 207 0.48 21.94 -2.74
CA ASP A 207 0.99 21.54 -4.06
C ASP A 207 2.54 21.50 -4.07
N ARG A 208 3.18 22.50 -3.46
CA ARG A 208 4.64 22.52 -3.29
C ARG A 208 5.15 21.35 -2.45
N LEU A 209 4.46 21.01 -1.36
CA LEU A 209 4.86 19.91 -0.48
C LEU A 209 4.67 18.55 -1.15
N LEU A 210 3.58 18.36 -1.89
CA LEU A 210 3.33 17.14 -2.67
C LEU A 210 4.33 16.99 -3.84
N ALA A 211 4.79 18.09 -4.43
CA ALA A 211 5.81 18.08 -5.47
C ALA A 211 7.25 17.91 -4.95
N SER A 212 7.46 17.89 -3.63
CA SER A 212 8.78 17.72 -3.03
C SER A 212 9.23 16.25 -3.11
N PRO A 213 10.50 15.95 -3.43
CA PRO A 213 11.00 14.57 -3.39
C PRO A 213 10.88 13.94 -1.99
N HIS A 214 10.91 14.76 -0.94
CA HIS A 214 10.73 14.33 0.45
C HIS A 214 9.32 13.79 0.74
N TYR A 215 8.33 14.07 -0.12
CA TYR A 215 7.00 13.48 -0.01
C TYR A 215 7.07 11.96 -0.16
N GLY A 216 7.66 11.48 -1.27
CA GLY A 216 7.87 10.07 -1.53
C GLY A 216 8.73 9.42 -0.45
N GLU A 217 9.79 10.07 0.01
CA GLU A 217 10.63 9.57 1.12
C GLU A 217 9.83 9.39 2.42
N ARG A 218 9.01 10.39 2.78
CA ARG A 218 8.18 10.35 3.99
C ARG A 218 7.16 9.23 3.93
N TRP A 219 6.43 9.14 2.81
CA TRP A 219 5.30 8.24 2.64
C TRP A 219 5.71 6.81 2.30
N ALA A 220 6.83 6.62 1.60
CA ALA A 220 7.37 5.29 1.31
C ALA A 220 7.63 4.50 2.59
N ARG A 221 8.08 5.14 3.68
CA ARG A 221 8.31 4.44 4.97
C ARG A 221 7.07 3.67 5.44
N HIS A 222 5.88 4.25 5.30
CA HIS A 222 4.63 3.57 5.68
C HIS A 222 4.35 2.34 4.82
N TRP A 223 4.68 2.40 3.53
CA TRP A 223 4.55 1.23 2.65
C TRP A 223 5.64 0.19 2.89
N LEU A 224 6.87 0.64 3.14
CA LEU A 224 8.02 -0.23 3.37
C LEU A 224 7.86 -1.03 4.66
N ASP A 225 7.21 -0.48 5.69
CA ASP A 225 6.80 -1.21 6.88
C ASP A 225 5.85 -2.37 6.52
N VAL A 226 4.85 -2.11 5.66
CA VAL A 226 3.87 -3.12 5.18
C VAL A 226 4.53 -4.16 4.28
N ALA A 227 5.48 -3.73 3.43
CA ALA A 227 6.25 -4.61 2.56
C ALA A 227 7.33 -5.41 3.30
N ARG A 228 7.48 -5.22 4.62
CA ARG A 228 8.48 -5.87 5.46
C ARG A 228 9.90 -5.61 4.95
N TYR A 229 10.13 -4.38 4.51
CA TYR A 229 11.44 -3.96 4.04
C TYR A 229 12.47 -4.07 5.16
N ALA A 230 13.56 -4.76 4.87
CA ALA A 230 14.76 -4.77 5.68
C ALA A 230 15.97 -4.87 4.77
N ASP A 231 17.13 -4.40 5.24
CA ASP A 231 18.40 -4.56 4.52
C ASP A 231 18.99 -5.97 4.71
N SER A 232 18.30 -6.88 5.43
CA SER A 232 18.68 -8.28 5.65
C SER A 232 17.46 -9.19 5.84
N ASN A 233 17.67 -10.51 5.82
CA ASN A 233 16.59 -11.51 5.99
C ASN A 233 16.10 -11.67 7.44
N GLY A 234 16.83 -11.21 8.45
CA GLY A 234 16.33 -11.02 9.82
C GLY A 234 15.90 -12.25 10.64
N LEU A 235 16.05 -13.49 10.12
CA LEU A 235 15.65 -14.72 10.83
C LEU A 235 16.84 -15.52 11.38
N ASP A 236 17.64 -16.13 10.50
CA ASP A 236 18.73 -17.03 10.86
C ASP A 236 20.12 -16.40 10.64
N GLU A 237 20.76 -16.65 9.49
CA GLU A 237 22.12 -16.21 9.15
C GLU A 237 22.23 -14.67 8.95
N ASN A 238 21.14 -13.94 9.18
CA ASN A 238 20.98 -12.50 9.02
C ASN A 238 21.73 -11.93 7.79
N LEU A 239 21.56 -12.57 6.63
CA LEU A 239 22.23 -12.22 5.40
C LEU A 239 21.70 -10.89 4.85
N ALA A 240 22.63 -10.01 4.46
CA ALA A 240 22.31 -8.72 3.89
C ALA A 240 21.73 -8.87 2.47
N PHE A 241 20.62 -8.18 2.22
CA PHE A 241 20.05 -8.02 0.91
C PHE A 241 20.77 -6.89 0.17
N ALA A 242 21.88 -7.22 -0.50
CA ALA A 242 22.75 -6.24 -1.18
C ALA A 242 22.03 -5.29 -2.15
N ASN A 243 20.87 -5.69 -2.68
CA ASN A 243 20.06 -4.92 -3.62
C ASN A 243 18.72 -4.44 -3.05
N ALA A 244 18.42 -4.62 -1.75
CA ALA A 244 17.13 -4.23 -1.17
C ALA A 244 16.79 -2.76 -1.42
N PHE A 245 17.79 -1.87 -1.29
CA PHE A 245 17.64 -0.43 -1.51
C PHE A 245 16.98 -0.07 -2.85
N ARG A 246 17.13 -0.91 -3.89
CA ARG A 246 16.49 -0.67 -5.20
C ARG A 246 14.97 -0.69 -5.09
N TYR A 247 14.42 -1.60 -4.30
CA TYR A 247 12.98 -1.66 -4.06
C TYR A 247 12.52 -0.46 -3.22
N ARG A 248 13.28 -0.08 -2.18
CA ARG A 248 13.01 1.15 -1.40
C ARG A 248 12.92 2.37 -2.30
N ASP A 249 13.93 2.57 -3.14
CA ASP A 249 14.03 3.72 -4.03
C ASP A 249 12.92 3.67 -5.10
N TRP A 250 12.55 2.47 -5.56
CA TRP A 250 11.41 2.29 -6.46
C TRP A 250 10.08 2.71 -5.82
N VAL A 251 9.82 2.36 -4.55
CA VAL A 251 8.61 2.79 -3.84
C VAL A 251 8.57 4.31 -3.66
N VAL A 252 9.69 4.92 -3.24
CA VAL A 252 9.82 6.38 -3.12
C VAL A 252 9.49 7.07 -4.45
N GLU A 253 10.07 6.57 -5.53
CA GLU A 253 9.90 7.14 -6.85
C GLU A 253 8.50 6.88 -7.43
N ALA A 254 7.87 5.74 -7.14
CA ALA A 254 6.50 5.45 -7.54
C ALA A 254 5.51 6.43 -6.88
N LEU A 255 5.71 6.75 -5.60
CA LEU A 255 4.90 7.74 -4.88
C LEU A 255 5.13 9.17 -5.41
N ASN A 256 6.38 9.57 -5.65
CA ASN A 256 6.70 10.89 -6.19
C ASN A 256 6.16 11.11 -7.62
N ARG A 257 6.04 10.03 -8.40
CA ARG A 257 5.43 10.07 -9.75
C ARG A 257 3.91 9.95 -9.75
N ASP A 258 3.27 9.92 -8.59
CA ASP A 258 1.82 9.71 -8.45
C ASP A 258 1.36 8.47 -9.23
N MET A 259 2.09 7.35 -9.07
CA MET A 259 1.78 6.11 -9.76
C MET A 259 0.37 5.63 -9.37
N PRO A 260 -0.51 5.32 -10.35
CA PRO A 260 -1.82 4.76 -10.05
C PRO A 260 -1.71 3.51 -9.19
N TYR A 261 -2.53 3.43 -8.14
CA TYR A 261 -2.45 2.37 -7.13
C TYR A 261 -2.60 0.95 -7.71
N ASP A 262 -3.48 0.80 -8.71
CA ASP A 262 -3.66 -0.46 -9.45
C ASP A 262 -2.36 -0.90 -10.14
N ARG A 263 -1.67 0.03 -10.79
CA ARG A 263 -0.37 -0.21 -11.41
C ARG A 263 0.71 -0.49 -10.38
N PHE A 264 0.74 0.29 -9.29
CA PHE A 264 1.68 0.14 -8.19
C PHE A 264 1.59 -1.27 -7.58
N LEU A 265 0.39 -1.78 -7.32
CA LEU A 265 0.19 -3.16 -6.85
C LEU A 265 0.55 -4.19 -7.93
N THR A 266 0.09 -3.98 -9.17
CA THR A 266 0.31 -4.95 -10.26
C THR A 266 1.80 -5.16 -10.54
N GLU A 267 2.59 -4.09 -10.59
CA GLU A 267 4.04 -4.19 -10.83
C GLU A 267 4.75 -4.88 -9.65
N GLN A 268 4.28 -4.72 -8.41
CA GLN A 268 4.86 -5.41 -7.25
C GLN A 268 4.55 -6.92 -7.22
N ILE A 269 3.38 -7.32 -7.71
CA ILE A 269 2.93 -8.73 -7.67
C ILE A 269 3.40 -9.51 -8.90
N ALA A 270 3.45 -8.87 -10.07
CA ALA A 270 3.67 -9.55 -11.35
C ALA A 270 4.64 -8.83 -12.28
N GLY A 271 5.44 -7.88 -11.78
CA GLY A 271 6.28 -7.03 -12.62
C GLY A 271 7.27 -7.79 -13.51
N ASP A 272 7.81 -8.91 -13.03
CA ASP A 272 8.68 -9.82 -13.78
C ASP A 272 7.96 -10.57 -14.90
N LEU A 273 6.64 -10.72 -14.81
CA LEU A 273 5.79 -11.37 -15.82
C LEU A 273 5.20 -10.39 -16.84
N LEU A 274 5.26 -9.08 -16.59
CA LEU A 274 4.69 -8.08 -17.49
C LEU A 274 5.60 -7.82 -18.70
N PRO A 275 5.11 -8.00 -19.95
CA PRO A 275 5.93 -7.83 -21.14
C PRO A 275 6.39 -6.37 -21.32
N SER A 276 7.63 -6.19 -21.77
CA SER A 276 8.20 -4.89 -22.14
C SER A 276 9.39 -5.04 -23.07
N GLU A 277 9.33 -4.38 -24.22
CA GLU A 277 10.46 -4.23 -25.16
C GLU A 277 11.48 -3.20 -24.64
N ASP A 278 11.04 -2.25 -23.80
CA ASP A 278 11.91 -1.28 -23.14
C ASP A 278 12.60 -1.94 -21.93
N GLU A 279 13.93 -2.01 -21.98
CA GLU A 279 14.77 -2.57 -20.92
C GLU A 279 14.67 -1.81 -19.60
N ALA A 280 14.60 -0.48 -19.63
CA ALA A 280 14.48 0.32 -18.41
C ALA A 280 13.15 0.04 -17.71
N VAL A 281 12.06 -0.07 -18.48
CA VAL A 281 10.74 -0.44 -17.96
C VAL A 281 10.74 -1.86 -17.39
N ARG A 282 11.33 -2.82 -18.12
CA ARG A 282 11.45 -4.21 -17.65
C ARG A 282 12.23 -4.29 -16.33
N ASN A 283 13.39 -3.64 -16.26
CA ASN A 283 14.22 -3.63 -15.05
C ASN A 283 13.53 -2.94 -13.86
N SER A 284 12.77 -1.86 -14.13
CA SER A 284 11.96 -1.20 -13.09
C SER A 284 10.87 -2.14 -12.54
N ARG A 285 10.21 -2.92 -13.39
CA ARG A 285 9.17 -3.87 -12.96
C ARG A 285 9.74 -5.07 -12.22
N ILE A 286 10.90 -5.57 -12.64
CA ILE A 286 11.65 -6.59 -11.86
C ILE A 286 12.06 -6.03 -10.49
N THR A 287 12.42 -4.74 -10.41
CA THR A 287 12.73 -4.12 -9.11
C THR A 287 11.49 -4.07 -8.21
N ALA A 288 10.31 -3.82 -8.79
CA ALA A 288 9.04 -3.78 -8.05
C ALA A 288 8.70 -5.13 -7.39
N THR A 289 9.04 -6.25 -8.02
CA THR A 289 8.83 -7.59 -7.42
C THR A 289 9.74 -7.89 -6.23
N GLY A 290 10.63 -6.94 -5.88
CA GLY A 290 11.24 -6.87 -4.55
C GLY A 290 10.22 -7.02 -3.41
N PHE A 291 8.97 -6.60 -3.61
CA PHE A 291 7.85 -6.83 -2.68
C PHE A 291 7.66 -8.31 -2.29
N LEU A 292 7.85 -9.23 -3.23
CA LEU A 292 7.73 -10.69 -3.02
C LEU A 292 9.06 -11.36 -2.64
N ALA A 293 10.17 -10.66 -2.87
CA ALA A 293 11.51 -11.18 -2.61
C ALA A 293 12.05 -10.78 -1.24
N LEU A 294 11.60 -9.64 -0.71
CA LEU A 294 11.96 -9.15 0.62
C LEU A 294 11.10 -9.78 1.70
N GLY A 295 11.65 -9.79 2.90
CA GLY A 295 11.04 -10.35 4.09
C GLY A 295 11.85 -11.51 4.66
N ALA A 296 11.31 -12.10 5.72
CA ALA A 296 12.09 -12.96 6.58
C ALA A 296 12.18 -14.38 6.01
N LYS A 297 13.39 -14.94 5.91
CA LYS A 297 13.63 -16.27 5.34
C LYS A 297 14.65 -17.07 6.15
N VAL A 298 14.41 -18.36 6.33
CA VAL A 298 15.37 -19.31 6.93
C VAL A 298 16.24 -19.86 5.80
N LEU A 299 17.39 -19.24 5.56
CA LEU A 299 18.28 -19.58 4.45
C LEU A 299 19.08 -20.87 4.69
N ALA A 300 19.31 -21.23 5.96
CA ALA A 300 19.98 -22.46 6.37
C ALA A 300 19.09 -23.71 6.26
N GLU A 301 17.84 -23.58 5.80
CA GLU A 301 16.92 -24.72 5.63
C GLU A 301 17.48 -25.74 4.62
N GLN A 302 17.65 -26.97 5.10
CA GLN A 302 18.22 -28.07 4.32
C GLN A 302 17.14 -28.76 3.49
N ASP A 303 15.91 -28.84 3.98
CA ASP A 303 14.79 -29.34 3.20
C ASP A 303 14.33 -28.27 2.19
N LYS A 304 14.73 -28.46 0.92
CA LYS A 304 14.41 -27.51 -0.16
C LYS A 304 12.93 -27.46 -0.49
N ALA A 305 12.18 -28.53 -0.27
CA ALA A 305 10.73 -28.50 -0.47
C ALA A 305 10.07 -27.63 0.60
N LYS A 306 10.49 -27.79 1.86
CA LYS A 306 10.03 -26.92 2.96
C LYS A 306 10.41 -25.46 2.72
N LEU A 307 11.65 -25.18 2.31
CA LEU A 307 12.09 -23.81 2.02
C LEU A 307 11.22 -23.13 0.96
N VAL A 308 10.88 -23.84 -0.12
CA VAL A 308 9.99 -23.31 -1.16
C VAL A 308 8.60 -23.02 -0.59
N MET A 309 8.04 -23.92 0.22
CA MET A 309 6.74 -23.70 0.86
C MET A 309 6.75 -22.53 1.84
N ASP A 310 7.84 -22.33 2.59
CA ASP A 310 8.01 -21.18 3.47
C ASP A 310 8.05 -19.87 2.70
N ILE A 311 8.71 -19.83 1.54
CA ILE A 311 8.72 -18.65 0.66
C ILE A 311 7.32 -18.37 0.11
N VAL A 312 6.60 -19.40 -0.35
CA VAL A 312 5.24 -19.25 -0.89
C VAL A 312 4.27 -18.75 0.17
N ASP A 313 4.33 -19.30 1.38
CA ASP A 313 3.50 -18.89 2.51
C ASP A 313 3.74 -17.41 2.88
N GLU A 314 5.00 -17.01 2.94
CA GLU A 314 5.40 -15.63 3.23
C GLU A 314 4.89 -14.64 2.16
N GLN A 315 4.90 -15.04 0.89
CA GLN A 315 4.36 -14.27 -0.23
C GLN A 315 2.83 -14.17 -0.18
N ILE A 316 2.13 -15.28 0.14
CA ILE A 316 0.68 -15.27 0.34
C ILE A 316 0.31 -14.32 1.48
N GLU A 317 1.06 -14.36 2.59
CA GLU A 317 0.82 -13.53 3.76
C GLU A 317 0.92 -12.04 3.44
N VAL A 318 1.98 -11.61 2.74
CA VAL A 318 2.15 -10.18 2.42
C VAL A 318 1.13 -9.69 1.43
N VAL A 319 0.84 -10.47 0.39
CA VAL A 319 -0.14 -10.10 -0.63
C VAL A 319 -1.52 -9.97 0.03
N SER A 320 -1.90 -10.95 0.85
CA SER A 320 -3.22 -10.94 1.49
C SER A 320 -3.35 -9.79 2.50
N LYS A 321 -2.32 -9.54 3.32
CA LYS A 321 -2.37 -8.47 4.33
C LYS A 321 -2.27 -7.08 3.69
N ALA A 322 -1.32 -6.86 2.78
CA ALA A 322 -1.05 -5.56 2.20
C ALA A 322 -2.11 -5.11 1.19
N ALA A 323 -2.59 -6.03 0.34
CA ALA A 323 -3.53 -5.67 -0.73
C ALA A 323 -5.00 -5.90 -0.35
N MET A 324 -5.29 -6.91 0.47
CA MET A 324 -6.68 -7.30 0.78
C MET A 324 -7.09 -6.93 2.22
N GLY A 325 -6.14 -6.66 3.11
CA GLY A 325 -6.41 -6.49 4.54
C GLY A 325 -6.90 -7.78 5.21
N LEU A 326 -6.54 -8.95 4.65
CA LEU A 326 -6.97 -10.26 5.13
C LEU A 326 -5.76 -11.11 5.56
N THR A 327 -5.99 -11.95 6.57
CA THR A 327 -5.01 -12.95 7.03
C THR A 327 -5.35 -14.30 6.40
N VAL A 328 -4.66 -14.67 5.32
CA VAL A 328 -4.89 -15.93 4.58
C VAL A 328 -3.83 -16.99 4.90
N ALA A 329 -2.71 -16.62 5.53
CA ALA A 329 -1.60 -17.53 5.88
C ALA A 329 -2.02 -18.72 6.76
N CYS A 330 -3.15 -18.63 7.45
CA CYS A 330 -3.72 -19.74 8.21
C CYS A 330 -4.10 -20.96 7.31
N ALA A 331 -4.35 -20.73 6.02
CA ALA A 331 -4.59 -21.77 5.02
C ALA A 331 -3.40 -22.71 4.80
N ARG A 332 -2.21 -22.33 5.25
CA ARG A 332 -1.03 -23.20 5.27
C ARG A 332 -1.27 -24.50 6.06
N CYS A 333 -1.97 -24.38 7.19
CA CYS A 333 -2.08 -25.46 8.17
C CYS A 333 -3.48 -26.07 8.23
N HIS A 334 -4.48 -25.42 7.63
CA HIS A 334 -5.86 -25.92 7.67
C HIS A 334 -6.68 -25.49 6.46
N ASP A 335 -7.58 -26.38 6.04
CA ASP A 335 -8.56 -26.05 5.01
C ASP A 335 -9.52 -24.96 5.50
N HIS A 336 -9.70 -23.94 4.66
CA HIS A 336 -10.77 -22.97 4.80
C HIS A 336 -11.92 -23.37 3.89
N LYS A 337 -13.09 -23.59 4.49
CA LYS A 337 -14.33 -23.95 3.78
C LYS A 337 -14.89 -22.79 2.96
#